data_AF-A0A1Q2D523-F1
#
_entry.id   AF-A0A1Q2D523-F1
#
_cell.length_a   1.000
_cell.length_b   1.000
_cell.length_c   1.000
_cell.angle_alpha   90.00
_cell.angle_beta   90.00
_cell.angle_gamma   90.00
#
_symmetry.space_group_name_H-M   'P 1'
#
loop_
_entity.id
_entity.type
_entity.pdbx_description
1 polymer ?
#
loop_
_entity_poly.entity_id
_entity_poly.type
_entity_poly.pdbx_seq_one_letter_code
_entity_poly.pdbx_strand_id
1 'polypeptide(L)'
;MKFLHTADWHIGRKLNGFSLLEEQKAAFDSLMQIAQTEEVDAIIIAGDLYDRTVPSVEAVGLFHQMMIEMNMTAKLPVFAISGNHDSRVRLEVGAPWLKSTQFYLHTQLEQAFEPIDYQSCQLYLLPYFEPFHARAYFGRDDIRTIEQAMTLVIDKIKQTFDPTKKHLLVTHFFVQGALKSDTETPLEVGGLDNVPANLFAEFDYVALGHLHYFNAIRKLETIKYSGALLKYSLSECGQEKGVRLVEIGDEVTSRFIPISPIRDVVHLTGQLGELLDPDFYQAINREDYIGITLTDTAVVDDSLGQLRAVYPRLISLERAVKSPTDNEVAELTITDVSQLNPEHLTKQYFETMTDKILTVQQEAWLSDAISQTLKER
;
A
#
# COMPACT_ATOMS: atom_id res chain seq x y z
N MET A 1 -1.45 22.21 18.43
CA MET A 1 -0.62 21.01 18.24
C MET A 1 -0.23 20.89 16.78
N LYS A 2 1.06 20.81 16.48
CA LYS A 2 1.63 20.56 15.16
C LYS A 2 2.29 19.18 15.16
N PHE A 3 1.99 18.32 14.20
CA PHE A 3 2.57 16.97 14.16
C PHE A 3 2.82 16.50 12.73
N LEU A 4 3.73 15.52 12.59
CA LEU A 4 3.81 14.73 11.37
C LEU A 4 2.90 13.52 11.46
N HIS A 5 2.10 13.30 10.43
CA HIS A 5 1.34 12.09 10.20
C HIS A 5 2.02 11.26 9.10
N THR A 6 2.42 10.04 9.46
CA THR A 6 3.02 9.02 8.60
C THR A 6 2.38 7.66 8.86
N ALA A 7 2.54 6.70 7.95
CA ALA A 7 2.04 5.34 8.07
C ALA A 7 2.80 4.41 7.10
N ASP A 8 2.47 3.12 7.13
CA ASP A 8 2.85 2.16 6.10
C ASP A 8 4.37 2.09 5.91
N TRP A 9 5.10 2.01 7.04
CA TRP A 9 6.56 1.96 7.05
C TRP A 9 7.10 0.62 6.56
N HIS A 10 6.35 -0.47 6.79
CA HIS A 10 6.71 -1.82 6.39
C HIS A 10 8.19 -2.16 6.60
N ILE A 11 8.76 -1.85 7.78
CA ILE A 11 10.18 -2.04 8.05
C ILE A 11 10.58 -3.50 7.80
N GLY A 12 11.61 -3.70 6.98
CA GLY A 12 12.08 -5.01 6.53
C GLY A 12 11.50 -5.50 5.19
N ARG A 13 10.67 -4.69 4.52
CA ARG A 13 10.17 -5.01 3.17
C ARG A 13 11.31 -5.16 2.17
N LYS A 14 11.09 -6.03 1.19
CA LYS A 14 11.99 -6.23 0.04
C LYS A 14 11.27 -5.89 -1.25
N LEU A 15 11.99 -5.32 -2.21
CA LEU A 15 11.51 -5.06 -3.56
C LEU A 15 12.19 -6.02 -4.54
N ASN A 16 11.44 -6.98 -5.08
CA ASN A 16 11.97 -8.08 -5.91
C ASN A 16 13.27 -8.72 -5.37
N GLY A 17 13.30 -8.98 -4.06
CA GLY A 17 14.45 -9.59 -3.37
C GLY A 17 15.53 -8.62 -2.88
N PHE A 18 15.53 -7.36 -3.33
CA PHE A 18 16.40 -6.32 -2.79
C PHE A 18 15.89 -5.85 -1.43
N SER A 19 16.78 -5.78 -0.44
CA SER A 19 16.45 -5.22 0.88
C SER A 19 16.25 -3.71 0.78
N LEU A 20 15.19 -3.18 1.37
CA LEU A 20 14.93 -1.74 1.42
C LEU A 20 15.38 -1.07 2.73
N LEU A 21 16.11 -1.77 3.60
CA LEU A 21 16.46 -1.24 4.93
C LEU A 21 17.28 0.06 4.85
N GLU A 22 18.15 0.20 3.85
CA GLU A 22 18.93 1.43 3.63
C GLU A 22 18.01 2.59 3.23
N GLU A 23 17.11 2.34 2.28
CA GLU A 23 16.09 3.29 1.82
C GLU A 23 15.15 3.68 2.97
N GLN A 24 14.76 2.73 3.82
CA GLN A 24 13.89 2.95 4.97
C GLN A 24 14.56 3.85 6.02
N LYS A 25 15.85 3.64 6.30
CA LYS A 25 16.61 4.52 7.19
C LYS A 25 16.73 5.93 6.59
N ALA A 26 17.03 6.06 5.30
CA ALA A 26 17.16 7.37 4.66
C ALA A 26 15.82 8.14 4.62
N ALA A 27 14.70 7.44 4.40
CA ALA A 27 13.37 8.04 4.47
C ALA A 27 13.02 8.49 5.89
N PHE A 28 13.37 7.70 6.91
CA PHE A 28 13.26 8.10 8.31
C PHE A 28 14.11 9.33 8.64
N ASP A 29 15.33 9.40 8.15
CA ASP A 29 16.22 10.55 8.39
C ASP A 29 15.64 11.84 7.79
N SER A 30 15.03 11.72 6.61
CA SER A 30 14.30 12.81 5.98
C SER A 30 13.07 13.22 6.79
N LEU A 31 12.30 12.26 7.33
CA LEU A 31 11.18 12.52 8.24
C LEU A 31 11.66 13.27 9.49
N MET A 32 12.77 12.85 10.10
CA MET A 32 13.34 13.50 11.29
C MET A 32 13.83 14.92 10.98
N GLN A 33 14.44 15.13 9.82
CA GLN A 33 14.84 16.47 9.36
C GLN A 33 13.63 17.38 9.16
N ILE A 34 12.54 16.87 8.58
CA ILE A 34 11.28 17.61 8.44
C ILE A 34 10.70 17.93 9.81
N ALA A 35 10.66 16.95 10.72
CA ALA A 35 10.15 17.14 12.08
C ALA A 35 10.91 18.25 12.82
N GLN A 36 12.23 18.29 12.69
CA GLN A 36 13.07 19.31 13.27
C GLN A 36 12.86 20.68 12.61
N THR A 37 12.81 20.73 11.28
CA THR A 37 12.68 21.98 10.50
C THR A 37 11.33 22.65 10.74
N GLU A 38 10.27 21.86 10.83
CA GLU A 38 8.90 22.32 11.05
C GLU A 38 8.56 22.54 12.53
N GLU A 39 9.49 22.21 13.43
CA GLU A 39 9.35 22.29 14.89
C GLU A 39 8.06 21.59 15.38
N VAL A 40 7.89 20.33 14.99
CA VAL A 40 6.67 19.58 15.34
C VAL A 40 6.65 19.19 16.81
N ASP A 41 5.45 19.17 17.39
CA ASP A 41 5.20 18.75 18.77
C ASP A 41 5.24 17.22 18.94
N ALA A 42 4.92 16.45 17.89
CA ALA A 42 4.80 15.00 17.94
C ALA A 42 4.87 14.33 16.56
N ILE A 43 5.01 13.00 16.58
CA ILE A 43 4.90 12.12 15.41
C ILE A 43 3.72 11.15 15.61
N ILE A 44 2.85 11.03 14.61
CA ILE A 44 1.77 10.06 14.53
C ILE A 44 2.10 9.00 13.47
N ILE A 45 2.07 7.73 13.86
CA ILE A 45 2.33 6.57 12.99
C ILE A 45 1.06 5.72 12.89
N ALA A 46 0.34 5.84 11.78
CA ALA A 46 -0.96 5.20 11.58
C ALA A 46 -0.87 3.76 11.05
N GLY A 47 -0.01 2.93 11.63
CA GLY A 47 0.04 1.48 11.38
C GLY A 47 1.03 1.01 10.31
N ASP A 48 1.11 -0.32 10.20
CA ASP A 48 2.05 -1.08 9.37
C ASP A 48 3.51 -0.69 9.61
N LEU A 49 3.94 -0.83 10.86
CA LEU A 49 5.30 -0.52 11.29
C LEU A 49 6.29 -1.54 10.72
N TYR A 50 5.95 -2.83 10.74
CA TYR A 50 6.72 -3.90 10.11
C TYR A 50 6.06 -4.43 8.84
N ASP A 51 6.86 -4.97 7.92
CA ASP A 51 6.34 -5.64 6.70
C ASP A 51 5.55 -6.92 7.02
N ARG A 52 5.92 -7.60 8.12
CA ARG A 52 5.41 -8.93 8.46
C ARG A 52 5.21 -9.07 9.96
N THR A 53 4.28 -9.96 10.31
CA THR A 53 3.99 -10.34 11.71
C THR A 53 5.20 -10.93 12.45
N VAL A 54 6.12 -11.55 11.70
CA VAL A 54 7.41 -12.01 12.21
C VAL A 54 8.53 -11.30 11.42
N PRO A 55 8.98 -10.12 11.89
CA PRO A 55 10.02 -9.36 11.20
C PRO A 55 11.40 -10.03 11.33
N SER A 56 12.29 -9.74 10.38
CA SER A 56 13.70 -10.16 10.43
C SER A 56 14.46 -9.47 11.57
N VAL A 57 15.60 -10.04 11.98
CA VAL A 57 16.45 -9.48 13.05
C VAL A 57 16.93 -8.08 12.67
N GLU A 58 17.30 -7.88 11.42
CA GLU A 58 17.77 -6.61 10.88
C GLU A 58 16.67 -5.55 10.89
N ALA A 59 15.44 -5.93 10.55
CA ALA A 59 14.27 -5.04 10.60
C ALA A 59 13.96 -4.60 12.05
N VAL A 60 13.99 -5.54 13.00
CA VAL A 60 13.82 -5.22 14.43
C VAL A 60 14.92 -4.29 14.94
N GLY A 61 16.17 -4.56 14.54
CA GLY A 61 17.32 -3.71 14.90
C GLY A 61 17.17 -2.29 14.37
N LEU A 62 16.82 -2.13 13.09
CA LEU A 62 16.61 -0.83 12.46
C LEU A 62 15.45 -0.07 13.13
N PHE A 63 14.29 -0.72 13.29
CA PHE A 63 13.13 -0.10 13.93
C PHE A 63 13.47 0.39 15.35
N HIS A 64 14.13 -0.45 16.15
CA HIS A 64 14.53 -0.08 17.50
C HIS A 64 15.46 1.15 17.53
N GLN A 65 16.44 1.22 16.62
CA GLN A 65 17.32 2.38 16.49
C GLN A 65 16.53 3.64 16.13
N MET A 66 15.60 3.55 15.17
CA MET A 66 14.74 4.66 14.77
C MET A 66 13.87 5.16 15.94
N MET A 67 13.33 4.25 16.76
CA MET A 67 12.54 4.62 17.95
C MET A 67 13.39 5.33 19.01
N ILE A 68 14.62 4.85 19.27
CA ILE A 68 15.55 5.52 20.18
C ILE A 68 15.85 6.94 19.67
N GLU A 69 16.18 7.08 18.39
CA GLU A 69 16.52 8.37 17.78
C GLU A 69 15.35 9.37 17.88
N MET A 70 14.16 8.96 17.47
CA MET A 70 12.97 9.80 17.46
C MET A 70 12.46 10.13 18.88
N ASN A 71 12.28 9.13 19.75
CA ASN A 71 11.61 9.33 21.03
C ASN A 71 12.57 9.63 22.19
N MET A 72 13.74 9.00 22.25
CA MET A 72 14.67 9.20 23.36
C MET A 72 15.67 10.33 23.11
N THR A 73 16.23 10.41 21.90
CA THR A 73 17.24 11.40 21.55
C THR A 73 16.62 12.74 21.15
N ALA A 74 15.72 12.73 20.16
CA ALA A 74 15.01 13.94 19.73
C ALA A 74 13.86 14.33 20.68
N LYS A 75 13.49 13.46 21.62
CA LYS A 75 12.45 13.69 22.64
C LYS A 75 11.08 14.04 22.06
N LEU A 76 10.80 13.56 20.85
CA LEU A 76 9.48 13.72 20.24
C LEU A 76 8.51 12.69 20.84
N PRO A 77 7.36 13.12 21.36
CA PRO A 77 6.22 12.24 21.62
C PRO A 77 5.81 11.47 20.37
N VAL A 78 5.49 10.20 20.55
CA VAL A 78 5.11 9.30 19.45
C VAL A 78 3.77 8.66 19.78
N PHE A 79 2.84 8.75 18.83
CA PHE A 79 1.53 8.12 18.91
C PHE A 79 1.40 7.13 17.75
N ALA A 80 1.47 5.84 18.06
CA ALA A 80 1.50 4.78 17.07
C ALA A 80 0.41 3.75 17.32
N ILE A 81 -0.06 3.13 16.23
CA ILE A 81 -0.97 1.99 16.26
C ILE A 81 -0.38 0.82 15.47
N SER A 82 -0.80 -0.41 15.75
CA SER A 82 -0.52 -1.54 14.84
C SER A 82 -1.43 -1.50 13.61
N GLY A 83 -0.87 -1.80 12.44
CA GLY A 83 -1.66 -2.07 11.21
C GLY A 83 -2.02 -3.54 11.03
N ASN A 84 -2.42 -3.93 9.81
CA ASN A 84 -2.80 -5.31 9.51
C ASN A 84 -1.60 -6.24 9.25
N HIS A 85 -0.41 -5.72 8.99
CA HIS A 85 0.82 -6.51 8.85
C HIS A 85 1.52 -6.79 10.19
N ASP A 86 1.26 -5.97 11.20
CA ASP A 86 1.91 -6.05 12.49
C ASP A 86 1.37 -7.20 13.35
N SER A 87 2.26 -7.88 14.08
CA SER A 87 1.84 -8.79 15.13
C SER A 87 1.52 -8.00 16.40
N ARG A 88 0.24 -7.93 16.78
CA ARG A 88 -0.22 -7.21 17.98
C ARG A 88 0.58 -7.60 19.23
N VAL A 89 0.63 -8.90 19.54
CA VAL A 89 1.29 -9.42 20.75
C VAL A 89 2.79 -9.13 20.75
N ARG A 90 3.47 -9.23 19.61
CA ARG A 90 4.92 -8.98 19.54
C ARG A 90 5.24 -7.50 19.60
N LEU A 91 4.44 -6.68 18.92
CA LEU A 91 4.62 -5.24 18.87
C LEU A 91 4.29 -4.58 20.21
N GLU A 92 3.34 -5.14 20.97
CA GLU A 92 2.97 -4.65 22.29
C GLU A 92 4.07 -4.81 23.34
N VAL A 93 5.09 -5.64 23.09
CA VAL A 93 6.19 -5.87 24.02
C VAL A 93 6.85 -4.54 24.37
N GLY A 94 6.52 -4.06 25.56
CA GLY A 94 7.04 -2.84 26.12
C GLY A 94 6.20 -1.58 26.02
N ALA A 95 5.06 -1.64 25.35
CA ALA A 95 4.10 -0.54 25.32
C ALA A 95 3.79 0.04 26.72
N PRO A 96 3.62 -0.75 27.81
CA PRO A 96 3.34 -0.18 29.14
C PRO A 96 4.44 0.74 29.69
N TRP A 97 5.72 0.46 29.42
CA TRP A 97 6.82 1.28 29.93
C TRP A 97 7.25 2.40 28.96
N LEU A 98 7.01 2.23 27.66
CA LEU A 98 7.22 3.27 26.64
C LEU A 98 6.41 4.56 26.93
N LYS A 99 5.26 4.43 27.61
CA LYS A 99 4.45 5.58 28.05
C LYS A 99 5.25 6.58 28.91
N SER A 100 6.25 6.12 29.67
CA SER A 100 7.09 6.98 30.51
C SER A 100 7.94 7.99 29.72
N THR A 101 8.16 7.74 28.43
CA THR A 101 8.88 8.61 27.49
C THR A 101 7.93 9.26 26.47
N GLN A 102 6.63 9.28 26.76
CA GLN A 102 5.59 9.79 25.85
C GLN A 102 5.54 9.05 24.50
N PHE A 103 5.90 7.76 24.50
CA PHE A 103 5.64 6.87 23.38
C PHE A 103 4.43 5.99 23.69
N TYR A 104 3.33 6.30 23.03
CA TYR A 104 2.08 5.56 23.10
C TYR A 104 1.93 4.64 21.89
N LEU A 105 1.84 3.34 22.14
CA LEU A 105 1.68 2.32 21.11
C LEU A 105 0.46 1.47 21.46
N HIS A 106 -0.60 1.58 20.67
CA HIS A 106 -1.81 0.77 20.84
C HIS A 106 -1.84 -0.34 19.80
N THR A 107 -2.10 -1.57 20.25
CA THR A 107 -2.15 -2.76 19.39
C THR A 107 -3.43 -3.58 19.57
N GLN A 108 -4.21 -3.29 20.62
CA GLN A 108 -5.46 -3.98 20.91
C GLN A 108 -6.65 -3.02 20.82
N LEU A 109 -7.83 -3.57 20.50
CA LEU A 109 -9.06 -2.79 20.30
C LEU A 109 -9.48 -2.05 21.57
N GLU A 110 -9.31 -2.66 22.74
CA GLU A 110 -9.78 -2.12 24.01
C GLU A 110 -9.06 -0.82 24.38
N GLN A 111 -7.82 -0.68 23.94
CA GLN A 111 -6.98 0.49 24.19
C GLN A 111 -7.51 1.73 23.44
N ALA A 112 -8.29 1.55 22.38
CA ALA A 112 -8.88 2.66 21.61
C ALA A 112 -9.92 3.47 22.40
N PHE A 113 -10.45 2.92 23.50
CA PHE A 113 -11.45 3.58 24.34
C PHE A 113 -10.83 4.41 25.48
N GLU A 114 -9.51 4.44 25.59
CA GLU A 114 -8.76 5.26 26.53
C GLU A 114 -8.10 6.42 25.77
N PRO A 115 -8.70 7.63 25.74
CA PRO A 115 -8.10 8.76 25.05
C PRO A 115 -6.79 9.17 25.70
N ILE A 116 -5.83 9.58 24.87
CA ILE A 116 -4.59 10.20 25.33
C ILE A 116 -4.75 11.72 25.21
N ASP A 117 -4.77 12.37 26.37
CA ASP A 117 -4.76 13.83 26.44
C ASP A 117 -3.36 14.36 26.11
N TYR A 118 -3.27 15.20 25.08
CA TYR A 118 -2.02 15.87 24.71
C TYR A 118 -2.32 17.29 24.23
N GLN A 119 -1.76 18.28 24.91
CA GLN A 119 -2.08 19.70 24.71
C GLN A 119 -3.61 19.93 24.76
N SER A 120 -4.21 20.53 23.73
CA SER A 120 -5.64 20.80 23.59
C SER A 120 -6.42 19.66 22.90
N CYS A 121 -5.81 18.49 22.73
CA CYS A 121 -6.35 17.39 21.93
C CYS A 121 -6.58 16.12 22.78
N GLN A 122 -7.60 15.34 22.40
CA GLN A 122 -7.76 13.94 22.75
C GLN A 122 -7.41 13.07 21.54
N LEU A 123 -6.38 12.24 21.69
CA LEU A 123 -5.97 11.29 20.66
C LEU A 123 -6.58 9.92 20.95
N TYR A 124 -7.28 9.38 19.97
CA TYR A 124 -7.83 8.04 19.95
C TYR A 124 -6.99 7.17 19.03
N LEU A 125 -6.21 6.26 19.62
CA LEU A 125 -5.35 5.34 18.88
C LEU A 125 -6.10 4.02 18.68
N LEU A 126 -6.72 3.87 17.51
CA LEU A 126 -7.51 2.71 17.12
C LEU A 126 -6.71 1.81 16.15
N PRO A 127 -6.03 0.76 16.65
CA PRO A 127 -5.30 -0.16 15.78
C PRO A 127 -6.21 -0.95 14.85
N TYR A 128 -5.63 -1.53 13.81
CA TYR A 128 -6.35 -2.42 12.92
C TYR A 128 -6.96 -3.61 13.69
N PHE A 129 -8.24 -3.86 13.46
CA PHE A 129 -8.97 -4.98 14.02
C PHE A 129 -9.93 -5.59 13.00
N GLU A 130 -10.11 -6.90 13.09
CA GLU A 130 -11.12 -7.62 12.31
C GLU A 130 -12.44 -7.76 13.08
N PRO A 131 -13.58 -7.97 12.39
CA PRO A 131 -14.91 -8.06 13.02
C PRO A 131 -15.00 -9.02 14.21
N PHE A 132 -14.22 -10.11 14.22
CA PHE A 132 -14.24 -11.07 15.34
C PHE A 132 -13.65 -10.51 16.64
N HIS A 133 -12.73 -9.55 16.57
CA HIS A 133 -12.23 -8.86 17.76
C HIS A 133 -13.34 -8.01 18.38
N ALA A 134 -14.11 -7.31 17.54
CA ALA A 134 -15.28 -6.57 18.00
C ALA A 134 -16.36 -7.50 18.56
N ARG A 135 -16.63 -8.66 17.94
CA ARG A 135 -17.54 -9.67 18.49
C ARG A 135 -17.14 -10.10 19.90
N ALA A 136 -15.86 -10.43 20.08
CA ALA A 136 -15.31 -10.85 21.36
C ALA A 136 -15.41 -9.73 22.41
N TYR A 137 -15.07 -8.49 22.04
CA TYR A 137 -15.10 -7.35 22.95
C TYR A 137 -16.52 -6.94 23.36
N PHE A 138 -17.45 -6.83 22.40
CA PHE A 138 -18.82 -6.38 22.65
C PHE A 138 -19.77 -7.52 23.06
N GLY A 139 -19.34 -8.78 23.00
CA GLY A 139 -20.20 -9.94 23.28
C GLY A 139 -21.37 -10.06 22.28
N ARG A 140 -21.13 -9.75 21.01
CA ARG A 140 -22.16 -9.61 19.96
C ARG A 140 -21.85 -10.50 18.76
N ASP A 141 -22.56 -11.62 18.59
CA ASP A 141 -22.34 -12.58 17.49
C ASP A 141 -22.89 -12.13 16.12
N ASP A 142 -23.65 -11.05 16.09
CA ASP A 142 -24.29 -10.49 14.90
C ASP A 142 -23.37 -9.56 14.09
N ILE A 143 -22.19 -9.19 14.61
CA ILE A 143 -21.22 -8.36 13.88
C ILE A 143 -20.54 -9.20 12.78
N ARG A 144 -20.87 -8.91 11.53
CA ARG A 144 -20.37 -9.62 10.33
C ARG A 144 -19.40 -8.79 9.50
N THR A 145 -19.59 -7.47 9.43
CA THR A 145 -18.78 -6.59 8.58
C THR A 145 -17.94 -5.64 9.41
N ILE A 146 -16.89 -5.07 8.79
CA ILE A 146 -16.09 -4.05 9.45
C ILE A 146 -16.91 -2.78 9.73
N GLU A 147 -17.85 -2.42 8.86
CA GLU A 147 -18.76 -1.27 9.07
C GLU A 147 -19.60 -1.41 10.35
N GLN A 148 -20.21 -2.59 10.57
CA GLN A 148 -20.98 -2.86 11.77
C GLN A 148 -20.11 -2.77 13.02
N ALA A 149 -18.90 -3.32 12.94
CA ALA A 149 -17.95 -3.30 14.05
C ALA A 149 -17.48 -1.87 14.35
N MET A 150 -17.09 -1.12 13.32
CA MET A 150 -16.60 0.25 13.42
C MET A 150 -17.68 1.19 13.97
N THR A 151 -18.95 1.00 13.59
CA THR A 151 -20.07 1.80 14.13
C THR A 151 -20.10 1.70 15.66
N LEU A 152 -20.05 0.48 16.22
CA LEU A 152 -20.04 0.28 17.67
C LEU A 152 -18.79 0.84 18.35
N VAL A 153 -17.63 0.70 17.71
CA VAL A 153 -16.36 1.23 18.21
C VAL A 153 -16.40 2.75 18.30
N ILE A 154 -16.84 3.41 17.24
CA ILE A 154 -16.92 4.87 17.18
C ILE A 154 -17.99 5.40 18.14
N ASP A 155 -19.15 4.76 18.25
CA ASP A 155 -20.18 5.13 19.23
C ASP A 155 -19.66 5.04 20.66
N LYS A 156 -18.81 4.05 20.96
CA LYS A 156 -18.17 3.91 22.27
C LYS A 156 -17.08 4.95 22.50
N ILE A 157 -16.26 5.26 21.50
CA ILE A 157 -15.25 6.33 21.55
C ILE A 157 -15.90 7.69 21.82
N LYS A 158 -17.01 8.01 21.15
CA LYS A 158 -17.72 9.29 21.35
C LYS A 158 -18.22 9.51 22.78
N GLN A 159 -18.47 8.44 23.53
CA GLN A 159 -18.88 8.53 24.93
C GLN A 159 -17.79 9.09 25.85
N THR A 160 -16.53 9.08 25.42
CA THR A 160 -15.39 9.61 26.19
C THR A 160 -14.93 10.99 25.70
N PHE A 161 -15.66 11.61 24.77
CA PHE A 161 -15.32 12.93 24.25
C PHE A 161 -15.39 13.98 25.36
N ASP A 162 -14.28 14.69 25.54
CA ASP A 162 -14.25 15.95 26.25
C ASP A 162 -14.61 17.08 25.26
N PRO A 163 -15.78 17.75 25.41
CA PRO A 163 -16.23 18.79 24.48
C PRO A 163 -15.36 20.06 24.51
N THR A 164 -14.43 20.17 25.46
CA THR A 164 -13.48 21.29 25.54
C THR A 164 -12.22 21.08 24.70
N LYS A 165 -12.05 19.88 24.11
CA LYS A 165 -10.86 19.48 23.37
C LYS A 165 -11.18 19.14 21.92
N LYS A 166 -10.13 19.11 21.11
CA LYS A 166 -10.16 18.61 19.73
C LYS A 166 -10.00 17.10 19.72
N HIS A 167 -10.74 16.38 18.88
CA HIS A 167 -10.73 14.91 18.83
C HIS A 167 -9.99 14.42 17.58
N LEU A 168 -8.91 13.68 17.78
CA LEU A 168 -8.10 13.11 16.71
C LEU A 168 -8.23 11.59 16.72
N LEU A 169 -8.55 10.99 15.58
CA LEU A 169 -8.54 9.54 15.41
C LEU A 169 -7.31 9.13 14.61
N VAL A 170 -6.56 8.15 15.12
CA VAL A 170 -5.51 7.46 14.38
C VAL A 170 -5.98 6.05 14.10
N THR A 171 -6.11 5.66 12.84
CA THR A 171 -6.60 4.32 12.49
C THR A 171 -6.05 3.82 11.15
N HIS A 172 -6.21 2.52 10.89
CA HIS A 172 -5.57 1.85 9.76
C HIS A 172 -6.62 1.01 9.03
N PHE A 173 -7.41 1.65 8.18
CA PHE A 173 -8.51 1.00 7.45
C PHE A 173 -8.68 1.60 6.06
N PHE A 174 -9.26 0.81 5.16
CA PHE A 174 -9.75 1.30 3.89
C PHE A 174 -11.07 2.07 4.06
N VAL A 175 -11.09 3.33 3.64
CA VAL A 175 -12.26 4.21 3.67
C VAL A 175 -12.90 4.24 2.29
N GLN A 176 -14.23 4.10 2.26
CA GLN A 176 -14.99 4.04 1.01
C GLN A 176 -14.72 5.27 0.12
N GLY A 177 -14.47 5.02 -1.17
CA GLY A 177 -14.17 6.05 -2.16
C GLY A 177 -12.69 6.43 -2.30
N ALA A 178 -11.79 5.70 -1.61
CA ALA A 178 -10.35 5.85 -1.77
C ALA A 178 -9.79 5.07 -2.98
N LEU A 179 -8.72 5.58 -3.59
CA LEU A 179 -7.97 4.92 -4.68
C LEU A 179 -6.94 3.92 -4.13
N LYS A 180 -6.73 2.80 -4.83
CA LYS A 180 -5.82 1.70 -4.44
C LYS A 180 -4.56 1.59 -5.30
N SER A 181 -3.56 0.90 -4.78
CA SER A 181 -2.32 0.46 -5.44
C SER A 181 -2.06 -1.05 -5.24
N ASP A 182 -1.25 -1.67 -6.10
CA ASP A 182 -1.09 -3.15 -6.13
C ASP A 182 -0.37 -3.75 -4.91
N THR A 183 0.29 -2.94 -4.10
CA THR A 183 0.98 -3.37 -2.87
C THR A 183 0.07 -3.60 -1.70
N GLU A 184 -1.15 -3.08 -1.78
CA GLU A 184 -2.16 -3.20 -0.75
C GLU A 184 -2.64 -4.65 -0.75
N THR A 185 -2.52 -5.31 0.40
CA THR A 185 -2.96 -6.70 0.52
C THR A 185 -4.42 -6.78 0.08
N PRO A 186 -4.77 -7.60 -0.94
CA PRO A 186 -6.15 -7.78 -1.36
C PRO A 186 -6.88 -8.55 -0.25
N LEU A 187 -7.37 -7.83 0.74
CA LEU A 187 -8.35 -8.31 1.72
C LEU A 187 -9.75 -8.40 1.10
N GLU A 188 -9.89 -8.21 -0.22
CA GLU A 188 -11.15 -8.34 -0.94
C GLU A 188 -11.50 -9.81 -1.21
N VAL A 189 -11.96 -10.51 -0.18
CA VAL A 189 -12.93 -11.58 -0.39
C VAL A 189 -14.32 -10.97 -0.18
N GLY A 190 -14.87 -10.36 -1.25
CA GLY A 190 -16.31 -10.02 -1.31
C GLY A 190 -16.73 -8.57 -1.06
N GLY A 191 -15.83 -7.57 -1.12
CA GLY A 191 -16.21 -6.15 -1.15
C GLY A 191 -16.84 -5.56 0.12
N LEU A 192 -16.75 -6.27 1.26
CA LEU A 192 -17.42 -5.93 2.53
C LEU A 192 -16.50 -5.29 3.59
N ASP A 193 -15.24 -5.00 3.26
CA ASP A 193 -14.21 -4.53 4.20
C ASP A 193 -13.85 -3.05 4.05
N ASN A 194 -14.86 -2.22 3.74
CA ASN A 194 -14.69 -0.77 3.62
C ASN A 194 -15.39 -0.05 4.78
N VAL A 195 -14.79 1.02 5.28
CA VAL A 195 -15.38 1.86 6.33
C VAL A 195 -15.99 3.12 5.70
N PRO A 196 -17.30 3.40 5.92
CA PRO A 196 -17.91 4.65 5.47
C PRO A 196 -17.30 5.88 6.15
N ALA A 197 -16.93 6.90 5.38
CA ALA A 197 -16.26 8.09 5.89
C ALA A 197 -17.11 8.91 6.90
N ASN A 198 -18.44 8.83 6.79
CA ASN A 198 -19.37 9.53 7.68
C ASN A 198 -19.29 9.03 9.13
N LEU A 199 -18.80 7.81 9.37
CA LEU A 199 -18.55 7.34 10.73
C LEU A 199 -17.53 8.22 11.46
N PHE A 200 -16.60 8.84 10.72
CA PHE A 200 -15.56 9.68 11.31
C PHE A 200 -15.88 11.18 11.32
N ALA A 201 -17.11 11.59 10.99
CA ALA A 201 -17.47 13.00 10.80
C ALA A 201 -17.35 13.88 12.06
N GLU A 202 -17.36 13.29 13.25
CA GLU A 202 -17.27 14.02 14.53
C GLU A 202 -15.84 14.18 15.05
N PHE A 203 -14.83 13.66 14.34
CA PHE A 203 -13.42 13.93 14.66
C PHE A 203 -12.94 15.16 13.91
N ASP A 204 -12.14 15.99 14.58
CA ASP A 204 -11.50 17.17 13.97
C ASP A 204 -10.44 16.77 12.93
N TYR A 205 -9.76 15.62 13.14
CA TYR A 205 -8.83 15.05 12.17
C TYR A 205 -8.75 13.53 12.29
N VAL A 206 -8.62 12.85 11.15
CA VAL A 206 -8.47 11.39 11.08
C VAL A 206 -7.20 11.06 10.30
N ALA A 207 -6.20 10.56 11.04
CA ALA A 207 -4.94 10.07 10.51
C ALA A 207 -5.09 8.61 10.09
N LEU A 208 -5.18 8.37 8.78
CA LEU A 208 -5.26 7.04 8.19
C LEU A 208 -3.91 6.52 7.68
N GLY A 209 -3.62 5.26 7.96
CA GLY A 209 -2.71 4.42 7.17
C GLY A 209 -3.47 3.38 6.35
N HIS A 210 -2.78 2.39 5.78
CA HIS A 210 -3.25 1.24 4.97
C HIS A 210 -3.06 1.45 3.46
N LEU A 211 -3.35 2.66 2.97
CA LEU A 211 -3.19 2.99 1.55
C LEU A 211 -1.87 3.72 1.32
N HIS A 212 -1.08 3.22 0.38
CA HIS A 212 0.29 3.71 0.16
C HIS A 212 0.35 5.04 -0.59
N TYR A 213 -0.77 5.50 -1.14
CA TYR A 213 -0.89 6.79 -1.82
C TYR A 213 -1.50 7.86 -0.91
N PHE A 214 -0.72 8.91 -0.60
CA PHE A 214 -1.13 9.99 0.31
C PHE A 214 -2.41 10.74 -0.13
N ASN A 215 -2.74 10.70 -1.42
CA ASN A 215 -3.90 11.37 -2.00
C ASN A 215 -5.00 10.40 -2.43
N ALA A 216 -5.03 9.22 -1.81
CA ALA A 216 -6.06 8.20 -2.06
C ALA A 216 -7.48 8.73 -1.82
N ILE A 217 -7.67 9.69 -0.90
CA ILE A 217 -8.97 10.32 -0.62
C ILE A 217 -8.92 11.84 -0.81
N ARG A 218 -9.31 12.31 -2.00
CA ARG A 218 -9.18 13.73 -2.40
C ARG A 218 -10.27 14.64 -1.85
N LYS A 219 -11.49 14.11 -1.70
CA LYS A 219 -12.71 14.90 -1.45
C LYS A 219 -12.95 15.25 0.02
N LEU A 220 -12.16 14.72 0.94
CA LEU A 220 -12.32 14.95 2.38
C LEU A 220 -11.17 15.80 2.90
N GLU A 221 -11.47 16.82 3.71
CA GLU A 221 -10.46 17.79 4.19
C GLU A 221 -9.71 17.29 5.42
N THR A 222 -10.41 16.62 6.34
CA THR A 222 -9.88 16.22 7.66
C THR A 222 -9.61 14.72 7.79
N ILE A 223 -10.09 13.91 6.83
CA ILE A 223 -9.85 12.47 6.78
C ILE A 223 -8.80 12.21 5.72
N LYS A 224 -7.59 11.82 6.12
CA LYS A 224 -6.43 11.78 5.22
C LYS A 224 -5.61 10.53 5.41
N TYR A 225 -5.18 9.93 4.31
CA TYR A 225 -4.07 8.98 4.28
C TYR A 225 -2.74 9.73 4.24
N SER A 226 -1.75 9.31 5.02
CA SER A 226 -0.38 9.83 4.86
C SER A 226 0.38 9.16 3.72
N GLY A 227 0.05 7.90 3.42
CA GLY A 227 0.77 7.09 2.44
C GLY A 227 2.05 6.50 3.03
N ALA A 228 2.68 5.63 2.25
CA ALA A 228 3.96 5.05 2.59
C ALA A 228 5.10 6.07 2.44
N LEU A 229 6.20 5.85 3.17
CA LEU A 229 7.43 6.63 3.03
C LEU A 229 8.26 6.26 1.79
N LEU A 230 8.01 5.08 1.21
CA LEU A 230 8.72 4.55 0.05
C LEU A 230 7.73 3.94 -0.95
N LYS A 231 8.22 3.70 -2.17
CA LYS A 231 7.52 2.92 -3.20
C LYS A 231 7.84 1.44 -2.97
N TYR A 232 6.81 0.61 -2.87
CA TYR A 232 6.93 -0.81 -2.53
C TYR A 232 6.56 -1.77 -3.67
N SER A 233 6.18 -1.22 -4.82
CA SER A 233 6.00 -1.90 -6.10
C SER A 233 6.30 -0.96 -7.27
N LEU A 234 6.37 -1.55 -8.47
CA LEU A 234 6.46 -0.79 -9.71
C LEU A 234 5.21 0.07 -9.96
N SER A 235 4.02 -0.37 -9.52
CA SER A 235 2.77 0.40 -9.71
C SER A 235 2.81 1.79 -9.05
N GLU A 236 3.74 2.00 -8.13
CA GLU A 236 3.94 3.27 -7.41
C GLU A 236 5.02 4.17 -8.04
N CYS A 237 5.63 3.81 -9.17
CA CYS A 237 6.76 4.54 -9.77
C CYS A 237 6.48 6.04 -10.06
N GLY A 238 5.21 6.41 -10.27
CA GLY A 238 4.78 7.80 -10.48
C GLY A 238 4.25 8.51 -9.23
N GLN A 239 4.24 7.86 -8.07
CA GLN A 239 3.69 8.43 -6.84
C GLN A 239 4.75 9.17 -6.03
N GLU A 240 4.42 10.37 -5.55
CA GLU A 240 5.20 11.03 -4.51
C GLU A 240 5.02 10.33 -3.16
N LYS A 241 6.11 10.24 -2.40
CA LYS A 241 6.15 9.67 -1.05
C LYS A 241 6.61 10.73 -0.07
N GLY A 242 6.21 10.61 1.20
CA GLY A 242 6.45 11.68 2.17
C GLY A 242 5.56 11.59 3.39
N VAL A 243 5.38 12.74 4.03
CA VAL A 243 4.62 12.87 5.28
C VAL A 243 3.59 13.99 5.17
N ARG A 244 2.58 13.95 6.04
CA ARG A 244 1.66 15.08 6.22
C ARG A 244 2.07 15.90 7.43
N LEU A 245 2.30 17.20 7.23
CA LEU A 245 2.33 18.16 8.33
C LEU A 245 0.89 18.58 8.64
N VAL A 246 0.50 18.42 9.90
CA VAL A 246 -0.85 18.73 10.37
C VAL A 246 -0.76 19.71 11.53
N GLU A 247 -1.60 20.74 11.50
CA GLU A 247 -1.74 21.72 12.57
C GLU A 247 -3.18 21.73 13.06
N ILE A 248 -3.34 21.53 14.37
CA ILE A 248 -4.61 21.60 15.09
C ILE A 248 -4.58 22.86 15.96
N GLY A 249 -5.35 23.86 15.55
CA GLY A 249 -5.65 25.07 16.29
C GLY A 249 -7.14 25.39 16.20
N ASP A 250 -7.47 26.67 16.01
CA ASP A 250 -8.85 27.09 15.70
C ASP A 250 -9.33 26.48 14.37
N GLU A 251 -8.41 26.42 13.39
CA GLU A 251 -8.56 25.69 12.14
C GLU A 251 -7.67 24.43 12.14
N VAL A 252 -8.11 23.41 11.40
CA VAL A 252 -7.33 22.20 11.13
C VAL A 252 -6.76 22.30 9.73
N THR A 253 -5.43 22.27 9.61
CA THR A 253 -4.76 22.30 8.30
C THR A 253 -3.89 21.07 8.11
N SER A 254 -3.80 20.59 6.86
CA SER A 254 -2.93 19.47 6.49
C SER A 254 -2.30 19.75 5.13
N ARG A 255 -0.96 19.70 5.07
CA ARG A 255 -0.21 19.76 3.81
C ARG A 255 0.75 18.58 3.70
N PHE A 256 0.98 18.12 2.48
CA PHE A 256 1.93 17.05 2.20
C PHE A 256 3.33 17.63 2.00
N ILE A 257 4.34 16.97 2.56
CA ILE A 257 5.76 17.29 2.38
C ILE A 257 6.42 16.06 1.74
N PRO A 258 6.86 16.15 0.48
CA PRO A 258 7.50 15.03 -0.19
C PRO A 258 8.88 14.75 0.41
N ILE A 259 9.29 13.49 0.35
CA ILE A 259 10.63 13.00 0.71
C ILE A 259 11.26 12.41 -0.54
N SER A 260 12.51 12.79 -0.83
CA SER A 260 13.27 12.24 -1.94
C SER A 260 13.92 10.91 -1.53
N PRO A 261 13.70 9.82 -2.29
CA PRO A 261 14.37 8.56 -2.02
C PRO A 261 15.85 8.63 -2.46
N ILE A 262 16.70 7.82 -1.83
CA ILE A 262 18.11 7.66 -2.27
C ILE A 262 18.24 6.87 -3.57
N ARG A 263 17.23 6.03 -3.87
CA ARG A 263 17.05 5.26 -5.10
C ARG A 263 15.56 5.19 -5.38
N ASP A 264 15.14 5.67 -6.55
CA ASP A 264 13.72 5.69 -6.89
C ASP A 264 13.27 4.36 -7.52
N VAL A 265 11.95 4.19 -7.68
CA VAL A 265 11.36 3.13 -8.51
C VAL A 265 10.93 3.74 -9.82
N VAL A 266 11.48 3.23 -10.92
CA VAL A 266 11.31 3.76 -12.27
C VAL A 266 10.82 2.67 -13.20
N HIS A 267 9.87 3.01 -14.07
CA HIS A 267 9.39 2.13 -15.13
C HIS A 267 9.86 2.64 -16.49
N LEU A 268 10.63 1.82 -17.20
CA LEU A 268 11.07 2.09 -18.56
C LEU A 268 10.25 1.25 -19.54
N THR A 269 9.89 1.84 -20.68
CA THR A 269 9.25 1.13 -21.79
C THR A 269 10.01 1.48 -23.07
N GLY A 270 10.47 0.49 -23.81
CA GLY A 270 11.30 0.71 -24.99
C GLY A 270 11.75 -0.58 -25.66
N GLN A 271 12.45 -0.46 -26.79
CA GLN A 271 13.08 -1.62 -27.43
C GLN A 271 14.38 -1.98 -26.71
N LEU A 272 14.76 -3.25 -26.72
CA LEU A 272 15.98 -3.72 -26.06
C LEU A 272 17.22 -2.95 -26.56
N GLY A 273 17.32 -2.70 -27.86
CA GLY A 273 18.45 -1.97 -28.44
C GLY A 273 18.57 -0.53 -27.92
N GLU A 274 17.44 0.15 -27.73
CA GLU A 274 17.39 1.51 -27.18
C GLU A 274 17.78 1.53 -25.70
N LEU A 275 17.25 0.58 -24.91
CA LEU A 275 17.55 0.49 -23.48
C LEU A 275 19.00 0.02 -23.20
N LEU A 276 19.67 -0.57 -24.19
CA LEU A 276 21.10 -0.90 -24.13
C LEU A 276 22.00 0.17 -24.75
N ASP A 277 21.44 1.24 -25.31
CA ASP A 277 22.22 2.33 -25.90
C ASP A 277 22.90 3.16 -24.80
N PRO A 278 24.24 3.33 -24.84
CA PRO A 278 24.96 4.21 -23.91
C PRO A 278 24.41 5.63 -23.82
N ASP A 279 23.94 6.21 -24.93
CA ASP A 279 23.39 7.56 -24.92
C ASP A 279 22.07 7.63 -24.14
N PHE A 280 21.28 6.55 -24.19
CA PHE A 280 20.04 6.42 -23.41
C PHE A 280 20.35 6.19 -21.92
N TYR A 281 21.09 5.12 -21.60
CA TYR A 281 21.23 4.72 -20.20
C TYR A 281 22.14 5.62 -19.37
N GLN A 282 23.01 6.43 -20.00
CA GLN A 282 23.82 7.44 -19.29
C GLN A 282 23.00 8.68 -18.91
N ALA A 283 21.84 8.89 -19.51
CA ALA A 283 20.95 10.01 -19.20
C ALA A 283 20.06 9.78 -17.97
N ILE A 284 20.02 8.56 -17.43
CA ILE A 284 19.18 8.18 -16.28
C ILE A 284 20.00 7.59 -15.13
N ASN A 285 19.42 7.57 -13.93
CA ASN A 285 20.05 6.92 -12.78
C ASN A 285 19.84 5.40 -12.84
N ARG A 286 20.85 4.67 -13.32
CA ARG A 286 20.80 3.20 -13.43
C ARG A 286 20.80 2.47 -12.08
N GLU A 287 21.15 3.17 -11.00
CA GLU A 287 21.14 2.60 -9.66
C GLU A 287 19.74 2.53 -9.04
N ASP A 288 18.74 3.17 -9.65
CA ASP A 288 17.33 3.07 -9.26
C ASP A 288 16.78 1.64 -9.44
N TYR A 289 15.65 1.37 -8.78
CA TYR A 289 14.90 0.14 -8.95
C TYR A 289 14.10 0.21 -10.25
N ILE A 290 14.60 -0.47 -11.28
CA ILE A 290 14.08 -0.32 -12.64
C ILE A 290 13.18 -1.51 -12.99
N GLY A 291 11.93 -1.24 -13.33
CA GLY A 291 11.07 -2.17 -14.07
C GLY A 291 11.14 -1.85 -15.57
N ILE A 292 11.13 -2.88 -16.42
CA ILE A 292 11.21 -2.70 -17.88
C ILE A 292 10.06 -3.41 -18.57
N THR A 293 9.38 -2.72 -19.47
CA THR A 293 8.47 -3.31 -20.45
C THR A 293 9.09 -3.21 -21.85
N LEU A 294 9.48 -4.35 -22.42
CA LEU A 294 10.04 -4.42 -23.77
C LEU A 294 8.96 -4.34 -24.84
N THR A 295 9.18 -3.51 -25.85
CA THR A 295 8.27 -3.38 -27.00
C THR A 295 8.71 -4.21 -28.22
N ASP A 296 9.82 -4.95 -28.12
CA ASP A 296 10.30 -5.87 -29.14
C ASP A 296 9.26 -6.96 -29.45
N THR A 297 8.92 -7.11 -30.73
CA THR A 297 7.98 -8.16 -31.20
C THR A 297 8.64 -9.52 -31.32
N ALA A 298 9.96 -9.56 -31.47
CA ALA A 298 10.74 -10.79 -31.51
C ALA A 298 11.32 -11.11 -30.12
N VAL A 299 11.33 -12.39 -29.78
CA VAL A 299 12.07 -12.87 -28.60
C VAL A 299 13.55 -12.69 -28.87
N VAL A 300 14.19 -11.75 -28.17
CA VAL A 300 15.65 -11.62 -28.18
C VAL A 300 16.25 -12.55 -27.12
N ASP A 301 17.29 -13.29 -27.49
CA ASP A 301 18.00 -14.17 -26.56
C ASP A 301 18.70 -13.37 -25.46
N ASP A 302 18.64 -13.89 -24.23
CA ASP A 302 19.30 -13.32 -23.04
C ASP A 302 19.03 -11.81 -22.78
N SER A 303 17.82 -11.32 -23.08
CA SER A 303 17.46 -9.91 -22.80
C SER A 303 17.66 -9.54 -21.32
N LEU A 304 17.34 -10.47 -20.42
CA LEU A 304 17.45 -10.26 -18.98
C LEU A 304 18.92 -10.10 -18.54
N GLY A 305 19.84 -10.93 -19.06
CA GLY A 305 21.26 -10.85 -18.74
C GLY A 305 21.88 -9.55 -19.22
N GLN A 306 21.56 -9.17 -20.47
CA GLN A 306 22.02 -7.91 -21.07
C GLN A 306 21.53 -6.68 -20.28
N LEU A 307 20.23 -6.64 -19.95
CA LEU A 307 19.65 -5.53 -19.18
C LEU A 307 20.21 -5.47 -17.76
N ARG A 308 20.43 -6.60 -17.08
CA ARG A 308 21.04 -6.62 -15.74
C ARG A 308 22.48 -6.11 -15.72
N ALA A 309 23.23 -6.27 -16.81
CA ALA A 309 24.58 -5.71 -16.92
C ALA A 309 24.57 -4.17 -16.93
N VAL A 310 23.49 -3.56 -17.42
CA VAL A 310 23.31 -2.10 -17.49
C VAL A 310 22.55 -1.57 -16.26
N TYR A 311 21.55 -2.30 -15.79
CA TYR A 311 20.61 -1.92 -14.72
C TYR A 311 20.74 -2.89 -13.53
N PRO A 312 21.62 -2.61 -12.55
CA PRO A 312 21.94 -3.55 -11.49
C PRO A 312 20.76 -3.93 -10.58
N ARG A 313 19.79 -3.03 -10.44
CA ARG A 313 18.56 -3.21 -9.63
C ARG A 313 17.32 -3.39 -10.50
N LEU A 314 17.42 -4.21 -11.54
CA LEU A 314 16.27 -4.60 -12.35
C LEU A 314 15.26 -5.42 -11.52
N ILE A 315 14.08 -4.85 -11.26
CA ILE A 315 13.03 -5.44 -10.42
C ILE A 315 11.94 -6.17 -11.20
N SER A 316 11.74 -5.85 -12.47
CA SER A 316 10.83 -6.58 -13.35
C SER A 316 11.26 -6.47 -14.81
N LEU A 317 10.88 -7.49 -15.59
CA LEU A 317 11.00 -7.48 -17.04
C LEU A 317 9.73 -8.09 -17.62
N GLU A 318 8.97 -7.27 -18.30
CA GLU A 318 7.74 -7.63 -18.98
C GLU A 318 7.89 -7.36 -20.47
N ARG A 319 7.03 -7.99 -21.28
CA ARG A 319 6.87 -7.62 -22.68
C ARG A 319 5.53 -6.95 -22.83
N ALA A 320 5.49 -5.89 -23.64
CA ALA A 320 4.23 -5.28 -24.03
C ALA A 320 3.41 -6.35 -24.75
N VAL A 321 2.39 -6.87 -24.06
CA VAL A 321 1.34 -7.62 -24.74
C VAL A 321 0.62 -6.59 -25.60
N LYS A 322 0.50 -6.83 -26.91
CA LYS A 322 -0.52 -6.13 -27.68
C LYS A 322 -1.87 -6.58 -27.11
N SER A 323 -2.38 -5.86 -26.12
CA SER A 323 -3.81 -5.93 -25.85
C SER A 323 -4.51 -5.55 -27.15
N PRO A 324 -5.53 -6.30 -27.60
CA PRO A 324 -6.49 -5.75 -28.53
C PRO A 324 -6.93 -4.41 -27.93
N THR A 325 -6.94 -3.36 -28.72
CA THR A 325 -7.34 -2.01 -28.29
C THR A 325 -8.56 -2.07 -27.37
N ASP A 326 -8.62 -1.20 -26.34
CA ASP A 326 -9.70 -1.08 -25.34
C ASP A 326 -11.14 -0.96 -25.91
N ASN A 327 -11.31 -0.93 -27.24
CA ASN A 327 -12.60 -1.02 -27.92
C ASN A 327 -13.07 -2.45 -28.25
N GLU A 328 -12.27 -3.50 -28.04
CA GLU A 328 -12.69 -4.89 -28.35
C GLU A 328 -12.91 -5.78 -27.11
N VAL A 329 -12.57 -5.29 -25.91
CA VAL A 329 -12.85 -6.02 -24.64
C VAL A 329 -14.30 -5.78 -24.15
N ALA A 330 -15.02 -4.85 -24.79
CA ALA A 330 -16.43 -4.57 -24.52
C ALA A 330 -17.37 -5.37 -25.44
N GLU A 331 -17.32 -6.71 -25.39
CA GLU A 331 -18.45 -7.63 -25.67
C GLU A 331 -17.94 -9.09 -25.73
N LEU A 332 -17.37 -9.58 -24.63
CA LEU A 332 -17.42 -11.02 -24.33
C LEU A 332 -18.32 -11.21 -23.12
N THR A 333 -19.58 -10.85 -23.32
CA THR A 333 -20.69 -11.33 -22.52
C THR A 333 -20.56 -12.86 -22.43
N ILE A 334 -20.39 -13.38 -21.21
CA ILE A 334 -20.41 -14.81 -20.90
C ILE A 334 -21.82 -15.32 -21.13
N THR A 335 -22.19 -15.44 -22.41
CA THR A 335 -23.43 -16.05 -22.88
C THR A 335 -23.02 -17.06 -23.94
N ASP A 336 -23.17 -18.33 -23.58
CA ASP A 336 -23.09 -19.51 -24.45
C ASP A 336 -21.71 -19.97 -24.98
N VAL A 337 -20.72 -20.10 -24.09
CA VAL A 337 -19.55 -20.99 -24.35
C VAL A 337 -20.00 -22.46 -24.60
N SER A 338 -21.21 -22.83 -24.18
CA SER A 338 -21.81 -24.15 -24.41
C SER A 338 -22.33 -24.39 -25.84
N GLN A 339 -22.39 -23.39 -26.71
CA GLN A 339 -22.92 -23.51 -28.08
C GLN A 339 -21.88 -23.29 -29.20
N LEU A 340 -20.62 -22.97 -28.87
CA LEU A 340 -19.61 -22.69 -29.89
C LEU A 340 -18.85 -23.96 -30.31
N ASN A 341 -18.79 -24.19 -31.63
CA ASN A 341 -18.04 -25.28 -32.25
C ASN A 341 -16.53 -25.16 -31.87
N PRO A 342 -15.89 -26.21 -31.32
CA PRO A 342 -14.47 -26.21 -30.93
C PRO A 342 -13.52 -25.76 -32.04
N GLU A 343 -13.86 -26.03 -33.30
CA GLU A 343 -13.07 -25.58 -34.44
C GLU A 343 -13.06 -24.05 -34.56
N HIS A 344 -14.21 -23.40 -34.30
CA HIS A 344 -14.34 -21.95 -34.36
C HIS A 344 -13.58 -21.27 -33.22
N LEU A 345 -13.68 -21.79 -31.99
CA LEU A 345 -12.94 -21.27 -30.84
C LEU A 345 -11.43 -21.37 -31.03
N THR A 346 -10.96 -22.48 -31.60
CA THR A 346 -9.53 -22.69 -31.83
C THR A 346 -8.99 -21.76 -32.93
N LYS A 347 -9.79 -21.50 -33.98
CA LYS A 347 -9.46 -20.51 -35.03
C LYS A 347 -9.37 -19.10 -34.45
N GLN A 348 -10.38 -18.69 -33.68
CA GLN A 348 -10.43 -17.37 -33.06
C GLN A 348 -9.25 -17.18 -32.11
N TYR A 349 -8.95 -18.16 -31.25
CA TYR A 349 -7.80 -18.12 -30.36
C TYR A 349 -6.46 -18.01 -31.12
N PHE A 350 -6.28 -18.79 -32.19
CA PHE A 350 -5.06 -18.71 -33.01
C PHE A 350 -4.88 -17.33 -33.65
N GLU A 351 -5.96 -16.76 -34.19
CA GLU A 351 -5.95 -15.44 -34.80
C GLU A 351 -5.66 -14.34 -33.77
N THR A 352 -6.32 -14.37 -32.61
CA THR A 352 -6.09 -13.42 -31.51
C THR A 352 -4.66 -13.50 -30.97
N MET A 353 -4.07 -14.69 -30.90
CA MET A 353 -2.72 -14.86 -30.34
C MET A 353 -1.59 -14.61 -31.34
N THR A 354 -1.86 -14.65 -32.65
CA THR A 354 -0.81 -14.62 -33.68
C THR A 354 -0.96 -13.53 -34.74
N ASP A 355 -2.05 -12.75 -34.71
CA ASP A 355 -2.45 -11.78 -35.74
C ASP A 355 -2.53 -12.40 -37.16
N LYS A 356 -2.74 -13.72 -37.26
CA LYS A 356 -2.77 -14.47 -38.54
C LYS A 356 -3.95 -15.42 -38.58
N ILE A 357 -4.58 -15.51 -39.75
CA ILE A 357 -5.58 -16.56 -40.04
C ILE A 357 -4.89 -17.90 -40.32
N LEU A 358 -5.54 -19.00 -39.95
CA LEU A 358 -5.06 -20.34 -40.30
C LEU A 358 -4.99 -20.47 -41.84
N THR A 359 -3.91 -21.06 -42.32
CA THR A 359 -3.83 -21.45 -43.73
C THR A 359 -4.79 -22.61 -44.01
N VAL A 360 -5.21 -22.78 -45.27
CA VAL A 360 -6.10 -23.87 -45.70
C VAL A 360 -5.60 -25.25 -45.24
N GLN A 361 -4.28 -25.45 -45.22
CA GLN A 361 -3.67 -26.70 -44.76
C GLN A 361 -3.77 -26.88 -43.24
N GLN A 362 -3.61 -25.81 -42.46
CA GLN A 362 -3.74 -25.86 -41.00
C GLN A 362 -5.19 -26.02 -40.55
N GLU A 363 -6.14 -25.44 -41.28
CA GLU A 363 -7.57 -25.68 -41.05
C GLU A 363 -7.93 -27.15 -41.27
N ALA A 364 -7.40 -27.78 -42.33
CA ALA A 364 -7.60 -29.19 -42.58
C ALA A 364 -7.02 -30.08 -41.47
N TRP A 365 -5.83 -29.76 -40.94
CA TRP A 365 -5.23 -30.47 -39.81
C TRP A 365 -6.04 -30.32 -38.53
N LEU A 366 -6.53 -29.11 -38.25
CA LEU A 366 -7.37 -28.84 -37.08
C LEU A 366 -8.67 -29.65 -37.14
N SER A 367 -9.35 -29.66 -38.28
CA SER A 367 -10.60 -30.40 -38.47
C SER A 367 -10.39 -31.91 -38.33
N ASP A 368 -9.29 -32.46 -38.86
CA ASP A 368 -8.97 -33.87 -38.74
C ASP A 368 -8.61 -34.26 -37.29
N ALA A 369 -7.83 -33.44 -36.59
CA ALA A 369 -7.47 -33.67 -35.19
C ALA A 369 -8.69 -33.67 -34.26
N ILE A 370 -9.61 -32.71 -34.43
CA ILE A 370 -10.86 -32.66 -33.66
C ILE A 370 -11.73 -33.88 -33.98
N SER A 371 -11.83 -34.26 -35.26
CA SER A 371 -12.61 -35.42 -35.69
C SER A 371 -12.06 -36.75 -35.15
N GLN A 372 -10.75 -36.92 -35.06
CA GLN A 372 -10.13 -38.10 -34.45
C GLN A 372 -10.43 -38.16 -32.95
N THR A 373 -10.29 -37.03 -32.24
CA THR A 373 -10.52 -36.96 -30.79
C THR A 373 -11.99 -37.23 -30.42
N LEU A 374 -12.94 -36.86 -31.29
CA LEU A 374 -14.37 -37.15 -31.09
C LEU A 374 -14.76 -38.60 -31.44
N LYS A 375 -13.98 -39.31 -32.28
CA LYS A 375 -14.21 -40.73 -32.60
C LYS A 375 -13.68 -41.68 -31.51
N GLU A 376 -12.78 -41.20 -30.66
CA GLU A 376 -12.20 -41.97 -29.55
C GLU A 376 -12.98 -41.81 -28.22
N ARG A 377 -14.08 -41.06 -28.23
CA ARG A 377 -15.09 -40.99 -27.15
C ARG A 377 -16.32 -41.82 -27.51
#